data_AF-A0A5C7P3Y9-F1
#
_entry.id   AF-A0A5C7P3Y9-F1
#
_cell.length_a   1.000
_cell.length_b   1.000
_cell.length_c   1.000
_cell.angle_alpha   90.00
_cell.angle_beta   90.00
_cell.angle_gamma   90.00
#
_symmetry.space_group_name_H-M   'P 1'
#
loop_
_entity.id
_entity.type
_entity.pdbx_description
1 polymer ?
#
loop_
_entity_poly.entity_id
_entity_poly.type
_entity_poly.pdbx_seq_one_letter_code
_entity_poly.pdbx_strand_id
1 'polypeptide(L)' 'MSTMNDYSEYSVTVTNDPSYYGSSCTQADAERIAASLGDMIRGEFPGIRITDSGRGVCGPDDEVVEQIRQWVEENWTNAL' A
#
# COMPACT_ATOMS: atom_id res chain seq x y z
N MET A 1 -15.01 -4.21 23.35
CA MET A 1 -14.13 -3.05 23.07
C MET A 1 -13.53 -3.31 21.71
N SER A 2 -14.13 -2.78 20.65
CA SER A 2 -13.52 -2.87 19.32
C SER A 2 -12.40 -1.86 19.32
N THR A 3 -11.16 -2.34 19.44
CA THR A 3 -9.96 -1.54 19.21
C THR A 3 -10.08 -1.03 17.78
N MET A 4 -10.53 0.22 17.66
CA MET A 4 -10.45 0.98 16.42
C MET A 4 -8.94 1.23 16.26
N ASN A 5 -8.22 0.28 15.65
CA ASN A 5 -6.82 0.49 15.29
C ASN A 5 -6.84 1.64 14.29
N ASP A 6 -6.50 2.83 14.78
CA ASP A 6 -6.37 4.01 13.96
C ASP A 6 -4.98 3.93 13.32
N TYR A 7 -4.95 3.66 12.02
CA TYR A 7 -3.68 3.50 11.29
C TYR A 7 -3.12 4.86 10.82
N SER A 8 -3.61 5.99 11.35
CA SER A 8 -3.19 7.34 10.89
C SER A 8 -1.72 7.66 11.16
N GLU A 9 -1.09 6.94 12.09
CA GLU A 9 0.35 7.02 12.36
C GLU A 9 1.19 6.17 11.41
N TYR A 10 0.55 5.29 10.62
CA TYR A 10 1.20 4.45 9.63
C TYR A 10 1.08 5.08 8.24
N SER A 11 2.09 4.82 7.41
CA SER A 11 2.11 5.25 6.02
C SER A 11 2.58 4.14 5.11
N VAL A 12 1.87 3.91 4.01
CA VAL A 12 2.27 2.97 2.96
C VAL A 12 2.68 3.77 1.73
N THR A 13 3.85 3.43 1.20
CA THR A 13 4.27 3.93 -0.11
C THR A 13 3.82 2.97 -1.20
N VAL A 14 3.01 3.46 -2.13
CA VAL A 14 2.61 2.69 -3.32
C VAL A 14 3.25 3.33 -4.54
N THR A 15 4.15 2.61 -5.20
CA THR A 15 4.80 3.12 -6.42
C THR A 15 3.82 3.08 -7.59
N ASN A 16 3.77 4.15 -8.35
CA ASN A 16 3.07 4.22 -9.64
C ASN A 16 4.05 4.11 -10.81
N ASP A 17 5.27 3.62 -10.57
CA ASP A 17 6.28 3.51 -11.59
C ASP A 17 6.04 2.26 -12.46
N PRO A 18 5.71 2.39 -13.76
CA PRO A 18 5.46 1.24 -14.63
C PRO A 18 6.67 0.31 -14.74
N SER A 19 7.88 0.86 -14.58
CA SER A 19 9.13 0.08 -14.57
C SER A 19 9.16 -0.96 -13.45
N TYR A 20 8.39 -0.73 -12.38
CA TYR A 20 8.27 -1.64 -11.23
C TYR A 20 7.31 -2.80 -11.50
N TYR A 21 6.29 -2.57 -12.32
CA TYR A 21 5.26 -3.55 -12.68
C TYR A 21 5.64 -4.41 -13.90
N GLY A 22 6.60 -3.95 -14.70
CA GLY A 22 7.19 -4.70 -15.82
C GLY A 22 7.13 -3.94 -17.13
N SER A 23 7.94 -4.37 -18.11
CA SER A 23 8.16 -3.64 -19.38
C SER A 23 6.92 -3.43 -20.26
N SER A 24 5.80 -4.07 -19.94
CA SER A 24 4.52 -3.91 -20.66
C SER A 24 3.49 -3.06 -19.90
N CYS A 25 3.79 -2.66 -18.66
CA CYS A 25 2.91 -1.82 -17.86
C CYS A 25 3.00 -0.38 -18.39
N THR A 26 1.88 0.21 -18.75
CA THR A 26 1.86 1.63 -19.10
C THR A 26 1.78 2.48 -17.84
N GLN A 27 2.11 3.77 -17.94
CA GLN A 27 1.95 4.68 -16.81
C GLN A 27 0.50 4.73 -16.30
N ALA A 28 -0.48 4.66 -17.22
CA ALA A 28 -1.89 4.61 -16.86
C ALA A 28 -2.26 3.32 -16.10
N ASP A 29 -1.66 2.18 -16.45
CA ASP A 29 -1.86 0.93 -15.72
C ASP A 29 -1.25 1.02 -14.32
N ALA A 30 -0.02 1.54 -14.22
CA ALA A 30 0.65 1.72 -12.93
C ALA A 30 -0.09 2.67 -11.99
N GLU A 31 -0.65 3.77 -12.50
CA GLU A 31 -1.52 4.67 -11.73
C GLU A 31 -2.80 3.99 -11.28
N ARG A 32 -3.43 3.18 -12.14
CA ARG A 32 -4.65 2.42 -11.78
C ARG A 32 -4.38 1.37 -10.73
N ILE A 33 -3.28 0.63 -10.85
CA ILE A 33 -2.86 -0.38 -9.88
C ILE A 33 -2.57 0.31 -8.54
N ALA A 34 -1.80 1.40 -8.55
CA ALA A 34 -1.48 2.15 -7.34
C ALA A 34 -2.74 2.71 -6.66
N ALA A 35 -3.68 3.26 -7.43
CA ALA A 35 -4.96 3.75 -6.91
C ALA A 35 -5.83 2.62 -6.35
N SER A 36 -5.91 1.47 -7.04
CA SER A 36 -6.71 0.31 -6.60
C SER A 36 -6.15 -0.29 -5.32
N LEU A 37 -4.82 -0.44 -5.22
CA LEU A 37 -4.15 -0.87 -4.01
C LEU A 37 -4.39 0.13 -2.89
N GLY A 38 -4.30 1.42 -3.18
CA GLY A 38 -4.54 2.43 -2.17
C GLY A 38 -5.96 2.41 -1.60
N ASP A 39 -6.95 2.11 -2.44
CA ASP A 39 -8.34 1.95 -1.99
C ASP A 39 -8.52 0.69 -1.12
N MET A 40 -7.93 -0.43 -1.56
CA MET A 40 -7.92 -1.68 -0.78
C MET A 40 -7.25 -1.51 0.59
N ILE A 41 -6.08 -0.86 0.62
CA ILE A 41 -5.32 -0.57 1.84
C ILE A 41 -6.13 0.33 2.79
N ARG A 42 -6.83 1.34 2.27
CA ARG A 42 -7.72 2.19 3.10
C ARG A 42 -8.93 1.43 3.64
N GLY A 43 -9.42 0.44 2.91
CA GLY A 43 -10.52 -0.42 3.33
C GLY A 43 -10.13 -1.37 4.48
N GLU A 44 -8.95 -1.98 4.37
CA GLU A 44 -8.42 -2.90 5.40
C GLU A 44 -7.81 -2.15 6.59
N PHE A 45 -7.07 -1.08 6.34
CA PHE A 45 -6.37 -0.28 7.33
C PHE A 45 -6.96 1.15 7.39
N PRO A 46 -8.07 1.35 8.12
CA PRO A 46 -8.72 2.65 8.20
C PRO A 46 -7.80 3.70 8.84
N GLY A 47 -7.66 4.84 8.17
CA GLY A 47 -6.83 5.97 8.62
C GLY A 47 -5.41 6.00 8.06
N ILE A 48 -4.94 4.91 7.44
CA ILE A 48 -3.57 4.83 6.93
C ILE A 48 -3.25 5.89 5.88
N ARG A 49 -2.04 6.47 5.98
CA ARG A 49 -1.56 7.44 4.99
C ARG A 49 -0.97 6.72 3.79
N ILE A 50 -1.37 7.15 2.59
CA ILE A 50 -0.82 6.60 1.35
C ILE A 50 0.00 7.68 0.68
N THR A 51 1.26 7.36 0.40
CA THR A 51 2.21 8.24 -0.27
C THR A 51 2.70 7.62 -1.58
N ASP A 52 2.85 8.44 -2.60
CA ASP A 52 3.51 8.06 -3.86
C ASP A 52 5.04 8.21 -3.78
N SER A 53 5.52 8.93 -2.77
CA SER A 53 6.91 9.34 -2.61
C SER A 53 7.52 8.64 -1.40
N GLY A 54 8.36 7.63 -1.63
CA GLY A 54 9.03 6.87 -0.56
C GLY A 54 9.46 5.46 -0.96
N ARG A 55 9.80 4.63 0.04
CA ARG A 55 9.97 3.18 -0.11
C ARG A 55 9.35 2.46 1.08
N GLY A 56 8.32 1.65 0.82
CA GLY A 56 7.78 0.69 1.78
C GLY A 56 6.73 1.26 2.74
N VAL A 57 6.56 0.53 3.85
CA VAL A 57 5.61 0.84 4.92
C VAL A 57 6.39 1.41 6.12
N CYS A 58 5.88 2.48 6.72
CA CYS A 58 6.43 3.10 7.93
C CYS A 58 5.34 3.23 9.00
N GLY A 59 5.74 3.21 10.26
CA GLY A 59 4.86 3.39 11.40
C GLY A 59 5.58 3.24 12.74
N PRO A 60 4.87 3.45 13.86
CA PRO A 60 5.43 3.38 15.21
C PRO A 60 5.74 1.94 15.67
N ASP A 61 5.04 0.94 15.14
CA ASP A 61 5.20 -0.47 15.50
C ASP A 61 5.71 -1.29 14.31
N ASP A 62 6.92 -1.82 14.41
CA ASP A 62 7.52 -2.67 13.38
C ASP A 62 6.67 -3.91 13.07
N GLU A 63 6.03 -4.53 14.07
CA GLU A 63 5.19 -5.72 13.85
C GLU A 63 3.96 -5.41 12.97
N VAL A 64 3.34 -4.25 13.18
CA VAL A 64 2.20 -3.80 12.37
C VAL A 64 2.67 -3.37 10.97
N VAL A 65 3.84 -2.73 10.89
CA VAL A 65 4.48 -2.37 9.62
C VAL A 65 4.76 -3.63 8.78
N GLU A 66 5.30 -4.68 9.37
CA GLU A 66 5.54 -5.96 8.68
C GLU A 66 4.23 -6.63 8.25
N GLN A 67 3.18 -6.60 9.08
CA GLN A 67 1.85 -7.13 8.72
C GLN A 67 1.24 -6.40 7.52
N ILE A 68 1.24 -5.06 7.55
CA ILE A 68 0.74 -4.25 6.44
C ILE A 68 1.57 -4.53 5.19
N ARG A 69 2.90 -4.58 5.32
CA ARG A 69 3.80 -4.87 4.21
C ARG A 69 3.51 -6.24 3.59
N GLN A 70 3.37 -7.28 4.41
CA GLN A 70 3.08 -8.63 3.94
C GLN A 70 1.72 -8.68 3.24
N TRP A 71 0.69 -8.08 3.82
CA TRP A 71 -0.63 -7.98 3.21
C TRP A 71 -0.58 -7.24 1.87
N VAL A 72 0.15 -6.13 1.80
CA VAL A 72 0.33 -5.36 0.58
C VAL A 72 1.07 -6.19 -0.46
N GLU A 73 2.16 -6.91 -0.13
CA GLU A 73 2.89 -7.80 -1.05
C GLU A 73 2.01 -8.95 -1.57
N GLU A 74 1.21 -9.59 -0.71
CA GLU A 74 0.29 -10.66 -1.10
C GLU A 74 -0.83 -10.17 -2.03
N ASN A 75 -1.36 -8.97 -1.79
CA ASN A 75 -2.38 -8.36 -2.63
C ASN A 75 -1.79 -7.73 -3.90
N TRP A 76 -0.57 -7.19 -3.86
CA TRP A 76 0.16 -6.68 -5.03
C TRP A 76 0.35 -7.79 -6.07
N THR A 77 0.73 -8.98 -5.62
CA THR A 77 0.99 -10.13 -6.49
C THR A 77 -0.29 -10.68 -7.13
N ASN A 78 -1.45 -10.46 -6.49
CA ASN A 78 -2.76 -10.81 -7.07
C ASN A 78 -3.33 -9.72 -7.98
N ALA A 79 -2.85 -8.48 -7.86
CA ALA A 79 -3.26 -7.34 -8.69
C ALA A 79 -2.46 -7.21 -10.00
N LEU A 80 -1.32 -7.90 -10.10
CA LEU A 80 -0.44 -8.03 -11.26
C LEU A 80 -0.80 -9.25 -12.12
#